data_AF-A0A1H8TTQ5-F1
#
_entry.id   AF-A0A1H8TTQ5-F1
#
_cell.length_a   1.000
_cell.length_b   1.000
_cell.length_c   1.000
_cell.angle_alpha   90.00
_cell.angle_beta   90.00
_cell.angle_gamma   90.00
#
_symmetry.space_group_name_H-M   'P 1'
#
loop_
_entity.id
_entity.type
_entity.pdbx_description
1 polymer ?
#
loop_
_entity_poly.entity_id
_entity_poly.type
_entity_poly.pdbx_seq_one_letter_code
_entity_poly.pdbx_strand_id
1 'polypeptide(L)'
;MMVEHGHLVRHVPERYPRGALRQMARTKGRRRLTCHHEAGHALTRWYFGHKTDSALVLTVDEVCAGKTIRNRKGVVIDGCEGIVEGYDIHGYPYGPMLTTGSAEEQDYSNYLRAINRDIELINCFAGITAEAHYRHASVSACMLAGGIQDMHHARGLVDAWDLPYEEQQALLRLSELRAAALVRSKPGSAAIKAIAEALMERGRLTGEQIARLCRKAYNGRECAHSAWNAHWPATPKQIRAGFIPERLGQIA
;
A
#
# COMPACT_ATOMS: atom_id res chain seq x y z
N MET A 1 52.12 -1.82 -49.17
CA MET A 1 51.58 -2.49 -47.97
C MET A 1 51.17 -1.39 -47.00
N MET A 2 49.87 -1.13 -46.91
CA MET A 2 49.31 -0.07 -46.06
C MET A 2 49.37 -0.52 -44.60
N VAL A 3 49.77 0.37 -43.69
CA VAL A 3 49.65 0.14 -42.25
C VAL A 3 48.65 1.17 -41.72
N GLU A 4 47.44 0.70 -41.45
CA GLU A 4 46.36 1.48 -40.82
C GLU A 4 46.56 1.58 -39.30
N HIS A 5 46.09 2.71 -38.79
CA HIS A 5 46.14 3.19 -37.42
C HIS A 5 45.20 2.40 -36.48
N GLY A 6 45.66 2.14 -35.25
CA GLY A 6 44.82 1.69 -34.14
C GLY A 6 44.82 2.70 -33.00
N HIS A 7 43.93 3.71 -33.04
CA HIS A 7 43.63 4.55 -31.88
C HIS A 7 42.44 3.96 -31.11
N LEU A 8 42.69 3.58 -29.85
CA LEU A 8 41.67 3.21 -28.87
C LEU A 8 40.77 4.44 -28.57
N VAL A 9 39.55 4.45 -29.09
CA VAL A 9 38.53 5.43 -28.70
C VAL A 9 37.93 5.02 -27.37
N ARG A 10 38.32 5.71 -26.28
CA ARG A 10 37.58 5.66 -25.01
C ARG A 10 36.22 6.33 -25.24
N HIS A 11 35.16 5.54 -25.18
CA HIS A 11 33.78 6.02 -25.25
C HIS A 11 33.47 6.81 -23.97
N VAL A 12 33.51 8.14 -24.07
CA VAL A 12 33.00 9.04 -23.02
C VAL A 12 31.50 9.18 -23.27
N PRO A 13 30.60 8.90 -22.29
CA PRO A 13 29.18 9.04 -22.52
C PRO A 13 28.85 10.52 -22.79
N GLU A 14 28.13 10.75 -23.88
CA GLU A 14 27.57 12.04 -24.25
C GLU A 14 26.85 12.69 -23.05
N ARG A 15 27.17 13.96 -22.81
CA ARG A 15 26.48 14.79 -21.82
C ARG A 15 25.00 14.84 -22.19
N TYR A 16 24.14 14.21 -21.38
CA TYR A 16 22.70 14.32 -21.53
C TYR A 16 22.27 15.80 -21.61
N PRO A 17 21.43 16.20 -22.59
CA PRO A 17 20.96 17.56 -22.71
C PRO A 17 20.22 17.97 -21.43
N ARG A 18 20.38 19.24 -21.00
CA ARG A 18 19.81 19.76 -19.72
C ARG A 18 18.30 19.50 -19.54
N GLY A 19 17.56 19.34 -20.64
CA GLY A 19 16.14 18.94 -20.64
C GLY A 19 15.89 17.50 -20.16
N ALA A 20 16.71 16.55 -20.59
CA ALA A 20 16.62 15.14 -20.18
C ALA A 20 16.93 14.97 -18.68
N LEU A 21 17.91 15.70 -18.15
CA LEU A 21 18.23 15.68 -16.72
C LEU A 21 17.09 16.22 -15.84
N ARG A 22 16.37 17.27 -16.28
CA ARG A 22 15.17 17.79 -15.58
C ARG A 22 13.99 16.83 -15.66
N GLN A 23 13.79 16.18 -16.80
CA GLN A 23 12.75 15.15 -16.97
C GLN A 23 13.06 13.94 -16.09
N MET A 24 14.28 13.40 -16.13
CA MET A 24 14.73 12.30 -15.27
C MET A 24 14.65 12.65 -13.77
N ALA A 25 14.97 13.88 -13.37
CA ALA A 25 14.83 14.31 -11.98
C ALA A 25 13.36 14.36 -11.53
N ARG A 26 12.45 14.83 -12.39
CA ARG A 26 11.00 14.78 -12.15
C ARG A 26 10.49 13.33 -12.03
N THR A 27 10.94 12.43 -12.90
CA THR A 27 10.51 11.02 -12.86
C THR A 27 11.13 10.24 -11.70
N LYS A 28 12.38 10.53 -11.30
CA LYS A 28 13.01 9.93 -10.10
C LYS A 28 12.31 10.38 -8.81
N GLY A 29 11.93 11.66 -8.73
CA GLY A 29 11.11 12.18 -7.62
C GLY A 29 9.77 11.47 -7.54
N ARG A 30 9.14 11.22 -8.70
CA ARG A 30 7.89 10.46 -8.82
C ARG A 30 8.04 9.01 -8.35
N ARG A 31 9.07 8.27 -8.79
CA ARG A 31 9.30 6.88 -8.36
C ARG A 31 9.42 6.74 -6.84
N ARG A 32 10.13 7.67 -6.19
CA ARG A 32 10.28 7.63 -4.72
C ARG A 32 8.96 7.88 -4.00
N LEU A 33 8.08 8.72 -4.56
CA LEU A 33 6.71 8.91 -4.06
C LEU A 33 5.92 7.60 -4.19
N THR A 34 5.95 6.97 -5.37
CA THR A 34 5.31 5.66 -5.61
C THR A 34 5.81 4.60 -4.63
N CYS A 35 7.12 4.52 -4.34
CA CYS A 35 7.63 3.59 -3.34
C CYS A 35 7.09 3.82 -1.93
N HIS A 36 6.86 5.08 -1.52
CA HIS A 36 6.24 5.37 -0.23
C HIS A 36 4.75 5.05 -0.24
N HIS A 37 4.07 5.32 -1.36
CA HIS A 37 2.67 4.98 -1.58
C HIS A 37 2.45 3.47 -1.45
N GLU A 38 3.17 2.65 -2.22
CA GLU A 38 3.07 1.19 -2.12
C GLU A 38 3.49 0.67 -0.74
N ALA A 39 4.49 1.28 -0.10
CA ALA A 39 4.89 0.92 1.25
C ALA A 39 3.78 1.14 2.29
N GLY A 40 2.93 2.16 2.10
CA GLY A 40 1.75 2.40 2.93
C GLY A 40 0.72 1.26 2.83
N HIS A 41 0.43 0.79 1.61
CA HIS A 41 -0.44 -0.36 1.40
C HIS A 41 0.16 -1.65 1.99
N ALA A 42 1.42 -1.91 1.69
CA ALA A 42 2.14 -3.10 2.16
C ALA A 42 2.18 -3.17 3.70
N LEU A 43 2.44 -2.04 4.37
CA LEU A 43 2.39 -1.97 5.84
C LEU A 43 0.98 -2.26 6.35
N THR A 44 -0.06 -1.67 5.76
CA THR A 44 -1.44 -1.84 6.24
C THR A 44 -1.87 -3.30 6.20
N ARG A 45 -1.62 -3.97 5.07
CA ARG A 45 -1.90 -5.40 4.91
C ARG A 45 -1.21 -6.22 6.01
N TRP A 46 0.10 -6.02 6.20
CA TRP A 46 0.85 -6.74 7.22
C TRP A 46 0.38 -6.44 8.65
N TYR A 47 0.12 -5.17 8.96
CA TYR A 47 -0.25 -4.71 10.30
C TYR A 47 -1.60 -5.29 10.76
N PHE A 48 -2.53 -5.50 9.83
CA PHE A 48 -3.82 -6.13 10.09
C PHE A 48 -3.84 -7.65 9.85
N GLY A 49 -2.66 -8.26 9.63
CA GLY A 49 -2.52 -9.72 9.51
C GLY A 49 -2.95 -10.29 8.16
N HIS A 50 -3.09 -9.45 7.14
CA HIS A 50 -3.34 -9.89 5.76
C HIS A 50 -2.04 -10.21 5.04
N LYS A 51 -2.05 -11.31 4.29
CA LYS A 51 -0.91 -11.75 3.50
C LYS A 51 -0.70 -10.82 2.30
N THR A 52 0.53 -10.38 2.12
CA THR A 52 1.03 -9.73 0.90
C THR A 52 1.83 -10.75 0.11
N ASP A 53 1.62 -10.84 -1.20
CA ASP A 53 2.36 -11.73 -2.10
C ASP A 53 3.59 -11.00 -2.65
N SER A 54 3.41 -9.78 -3.15
CA SER A 54 4.53 -8.94 -3.59
C SER A 54 4.18 -7.45 -3.61
N ALA A 55 5.21 -6.61 -3.66
CA ALA A 55 5.11 -5.20 -4.04
C ALA A 55 6.07 -4.94 -5.20
N LEU A 56 5.64 -4.15 -6.18
CA LEU A 56 6.41 -3.81 -7.37
C LEU A 56 6.29 -2.31 -7.62
N VAL A 57 7.40 -1.66 -7.98
CA VAL A 57 7.41 -0.28 -8.47
C VAL A 57 8.34 -0.21 -9.68
N LEU A 58 7.80 0.27 -10.80
CA LEU A 58 8.55 0.43 -12.03
C LEU A 58 9.70 1.42 -11.84
N THR A 59 10.82 1.15 -12.50
CA THR A 59 11.90 2.11 -12.69
C THR A 59 11.45 3.24 -13.60
N VAL A 60 12.17 4.37 -13.54
CA VAL A 60 11.93 5.50 -14.45
C VAL A 60 12.05 5.06 -15.92
N ASP A 61 13.04 4.23 -16.22
CA ASP A 61 13.29 3.75 -17.58
C ASP A 61 12.17 2.81 -18.06
N GLU A 62 11.64 1.96 -17.18
CA GLU A 62 10.49 1.11 -17.48
C GLU A 62 9.22 1.90 -17.74
N VAL A 63 8.94 2.94 -16.94
CA VAL A 63 7.80 3.84 -17.17
C VAL A 63 7.97 4.57 -18.51
N CYS A 64 9.17 5.09 -18.80
CA CYS A 64 9.46 5.75 -20.07
C CYS A 64 9.38 4.79 -21.27
N ALA A 65 9.67 3.50 -21.08
CA ALA A 65 9.52 2.46 -22.08
C ALA A 65 8.06 1.95 -22.22
N GLY A 66 7.11 2.51 -21.47
CA GLY A 66 5.70 2.10 -21.53
C GLY A 66 5.44 0.70 -20.96
N LYS A 67 6.30 0.21 -20.05
CA LYS A 67 6.10 -1.08 -19.41
C LYS A 67 4.81 -1.07 -18.59
N THR A 68 4.00 -2.10 -18.75
CA THR A 68 2.74 -2.26 -17.99
C THR A 68 2.91 -3.26 -16.84
N ILE A 69 2.11 -3.05 -15.79
CA ILE A 69 2.01 -3.96 -14.65
C ILE A 69 0.87 -4.94 -14.88
N ARG A 70 1.06 -6.20 -14.49
CA ARG A 70 0.00 -7.21 -14.42
C ARG A 70 -0.26 -7.59 -12.98
N ASN A 71 -1.53 -7.71 -12.61
CA ASN A 71 -1.90 -8.23 -11.30
C ASN A 71 -1.82 -9.77 -11.24
N ARG A 72 -2.08 -10.34 -10.07
CA ARG A 72 -2.06 -11.78 -9.76
C ARG A 72 -3.09 -12.59 -10.57
N LYS A 73 -4.10 -11.92 -11.13
CA LYS A 73 -5.11 -12.51 -12.02
C LYS A 73 -4.70 -12.42 -13.50
N GLY A 74 -3.49 -11.91 -13.79
CA GLY A 74 -2.94 -11.73 -15.14
C GLY A 74 -3.46 -10.48 -15.87
N VAL A 75 -4.29 -9.66 -15.22
CA VAL A 75 -4.92 -8.48 -15.81
C VAL A 75 -3.91 -7.34 -15.85
N VAL A 76 -3.79 -6.71 -17.03
CA VAL A 76 -2.94 -5.53 -17.23
C VAL A 76 -3.58 -4.33 -16.56
N ILE A 77 -2.83 -3.62 -15.72
CA ILE A 77 -3.26 -2.36 -15.12
C ILE A 77 -2.58 -1.22 -15.89
N ASP A 78 -3.37 -0.48 -16.65
CA ASP A 78 -2.87 0.63 -17.45
C ASP A 78 -2.57 1.86 -16.58
N GLY A 79 -1.52 2.61 -16.94
CA GLY A 79 -1.08 3.81 -16.22
C GLY A 79 -0.56 3.59 -14.79
N CYS A 80 -0.31 2.34 -14.39
CA CYS A 80 0.08 1.96 -13.04
C CYS A 80 1.61 1.90 -12.89
N GLU A 81 2.17 2.69 -11.96
CA GLU A 81 3.62 2.79 -11.73
C GLU A 81 4.11 1.90 -10.58
N GLY A 82 3.19 1.41 -9.73
CA GLY A 82 3.45 0.52 -8.62
C GLY A 82 2.20 -0.24 -8.20
N ILE A 83 2.39 -1.40 -7.59
CA ILE A 83 1.30 -2.25 -7.09
C ILE A 83 1.74 -3.02 -5.85
N VAL A 84 0.83 -3.17 -4.89
CA VAL A 84 0.92 -4.18 -3.83
C VAL A 84 -0.14 -5.26 -4.06
N GLU A 85 0.31 -6.51 -4.07
CA GLU A 85 -0.53 -7.67 -4.35
C GLU A 85 -0.66 -8.57 -3.13
N GLY A 86 -1.84 -9.20 -3.00
CA GLY A 86 -2.09 -10.27 -2.04
C GLY A 86 -3.52 -10.78 -2.19
N TYR A 87 -4.04 -11.51 -1.21
CA TYR A 87 -5.47 -11.85 -1.17
C TYR A 87 -6.31 -10.62 -0.89
N ASP A 88 -7.51 -10.56 -1.45
CA ASP A 88 -8.42 -9.43 -1.24
C ASP A 88 -8.65 -9.28 0.29
N ILE A 89 -8.44 -8.07 0.82
CA ILE A 89 -8.75 -7.77 2.23
C ILE A 89 -10.27 -7.87 2.40
N HIS A 90 -11.00 -7.25 1.48
CA HIS A 90 -12.43 -7.38 1.35
C HIS A 90 -12.79 -7.98 -0.02
N GLY A 91 -13.27 -9.22 -0.03
CA GLY A 91 -13.70 -9.89 -1.27
C GLY A 91 -15.00 -9.29 -1.84
N TYR A 92 -15.16 -9.35 -3.16
CA TYR A 92 -16.42 -9.03 -3.85
C TYR A 92 -17.49 -10.11 -3.61
N PRO A 93 -18.80 -9.77 -3.53
CA PRO A 93 -19.39 -8.42 -3.52
C PRO A 93 -18.93 -7.61 -2.31
N TYR A 94 -18.87 -6.27 -2.37
CA TYR A 94 -18.29 -5.46 -1.28
C TYR A 94 -19.23 -5.20 -0.10
N GLY A 95 -20.54 -5.46 -0.22
CA GLY A 95 -21.54 -5.19 0.81
C GLY A 95 -21.84 -6.38 1.75
N PRO A 96 -22.90 -6.29 2.57
CA PRO A 96 -23.48 -7.45 3.24
C PRO A 96 -23.77 -8.60 2.27
N MET A 97 -23.61 -9.84 2.71
CA MET A 97 -23.90 -11.03 1.91
C MET A 97 -24.87 -11.93 2.64
N LEU A 98 -25.89 -12.40 1.93
CA LEU A 98 -26.80 -13.42 2.46
C LEU A 98 -26.04 -14.74 2.63
N THR A 99 -26.05 -15.26 3.85
CA THR A 99 -25.50 -16.57 4.21
C THR A 99 -26.62 -17.56 4.47
N THR A 100 -26.42 -18.82 4.10
CA THR A 100 -27.34 -19.92 4.43
C THR A 100 -27.14 -20.32 5.89
N GLY A 101 -27.75 -19.58 6.82
CA GLY A 101 -27.57 -19.77 8.26
C GLY A 101 -28.64 -19.07 9.08
N SER A 102 -28.53 -19.19 10.39
CA SER A 102 -29.32 -18.45 11.38
C SER A 102 -29.07 -16.94 11.30
N ALA A 103 -29.96 -16.16 11.93
CA ALA A 103 -29.79 -14.71 12.04
C ALA A 103 -28.48 -14.34 12.76
N GLU A 104 -28.10 -15.08 13.80
CA GLU A 104 -26.85 -14.85 14.53
C GLU A 104 -25.60 -15.09 13.66
N GLU A 105 -25.63 -16.15 12.84
CA GLU A 105 -24.55 -16.43 11.87
C GLU A 105 -24.48 -15.35 10.79
N GLN A 106 -25.63 -14.85 10.35
CA GLN A 106 -25.72 -13.75 9.39
C GLN A 106 -25.14 -12.44 9.96
N ASP A 107 -25.46 -12.11 11.21
CA ASP A 107 -24.96 -10.92 11.90
C ASP A 107 -23.45 -11.01 12.14
N TYR A 108 -22.96 -12.18 12.55
CA TYR A 108 -21.53 -12.41 12.72
C TYR A 108 -20.77 -12.31 11.38
N SER A 109 -21.32 -12.88 10.31
CA SER A 109 -20.76 -12.75 8.96
C SER A 109 -20.68 -11.28 8.52
N ASN A 110 -21.76 -10.51 8.71
CA ASN A 110 -21.78 -9.09 8.40
C ASN A 110 -20.79 -8.29 9.25
N TYR A 111 -20.65 -8.62 10.53
CA TYR A 111 -19.65 -8.02 11.42
C TYR A 111 -18.21 -8.24 10.91
N LEU A 112 -17.86 -9.48 10.55
CA LEU A 112 -16.53 -9.78 9.99
C LEU A 112 -16.27 -9.06 8.67
N ARG A 113 -17.29 -8.94 7.82
CA ARG A 113 -17.21 -8.18 6.56
C ARG A 113 -17.03 -6.69 6.82
N ALA A 114 -17.69 -6.14 7.83
CA ALA A 114 -17.52 -4.74 8.22
C ALA A 114 -16.10 -4.45 8.72
N ILE A 115 -15.49 -5.38 9.48
CA ILE A 115 -14.08 -5.29 9.88
C ILE A 115 -13.18 -5.21 8.64
N ASN A 116 -13.34 -6.16 7.71
CA ASN A 116 -12.53 -6.18 6.47
C ASN A 116 -12.75 -4.92 5.63
N ARG A 117 -13.96 -4.35 5.62
CA ARG A 117 -14.29 -3.12 4.89
C ARG A 117 -13.50 -1.97 5.49
N ASP A 118 -13.56 -1.83 6.80
CA ASP A 118 -12.82 -0.77 7.48
C ASP A 118 -11.30 -0.91 7.27
N ILE A 119 -10.75 -2.13 7.31
CA ILE A 119 -9.32 -2.37 7.04
C ILE A 119 -8.97 -2.00 5.60
N GLU A 120 -9.80 -2.36 4.62
CA GLU A 120 -9.55 -2.01 3.23
C GLU A 120 -9.69 -0.50 2.98
N LEU A 121 -10.61 0.18 3.67
CA LEU A 121 -10.68 1.65 3.64
C LEU A 121 -9.42 2.29 4.22
N ILE A 122 -8.90 1.77 5.35
CA ILE A 122 -7.61 2.20 5.89
C ILE A 122 -6.50 1.99 4.86
N ASN A 123 -6.52 0.86 4.17
CA ASN A 123 -5.56 0.52 3.12
C ASN A 123 -5.60 1.53 1.96
N CYS A 124 -6.79 1.90 1.46
CA CYS A 124 -6.95 2.95 0.45
C CYS A 124 -6.32 4.29 0.87
N PHE A 125 -6.49 4.70 2.13
CA PHE A 125 -5.90 5.96 2.61
C PHE A 125 -4.40 5.85 2.93
N ALA A 126 -3.89 4.66 3.21
CA ALA A 126 -2.54 4.47 3.72
C ALA A 126 -1.46 4.86 2.69
N GLY A 127 -1.62 4.49 1.43
CA GLY A 127 -0.67 4.86 0.37
C GLY A 127 -0.59 6.37 0.18
N ILE A 128 -1.74 7.01 0.03
CA ILE A 128 -1.88 8.48 -0.07
C ILE A 128 -1.26 9.18 1.14
N THR A 129 -1.52 8.68 2.34
CA THR A 129 -1.02 9.27 3.58
C THR A 129 0.49 9.11 3.73
N ALA A 130 1.04 7.97 3.31
CA ALA A 130 2.48 7.70 3.30
C ALA A 130 3.21 8.63 2.32
N GLU A 131 2.65 8.81 1.12
CA GLU A 131 3.18 9.76 0.14
C GLU A 131 3.17 11.19 0.68
N ALA A 132 2.02 11.64 1.22
CA ALA A 132 1.88 12.99 1.78
C ALA A 132 2.85 13.23 2.96
N HIS A 133 3.02 12.22 3.82
CA HIS A 133 3.95 12.29 4.94
C HIS A 133 5.40 12.44 4.48
N TYR A 134 5.82 11.67 3.46
CA TYR A 134 7.16 11.76 2.88
C TYR A 134 7.39 13.10 2.14
N ARG A 135 6.40 13.56 1.38
CA ARG A 135 6.50 14.80 0.57
C ARG A 135 6.38 16.07 1.41
N HIS A 136 5.95 15.97 2.67
CA HIS A 136 5.51 17.10 3.49
C HIS A 136 4.41 17.92 2.79
N ALA A 137 3.45 17.22 2.17
CA ALA A 137 2.32 17.80 1.45
C ALA A 137 0.99 17.48 2.13
N SER A 138 -0.09 18.13 1.70
CA SER A 138 -1.43 17.75 2.14
C SER A 138 -1.86 16.41 1.54
N VAL A 139 -2.61 15.63 2.32
CA VAL A 139 -3.21 14.36 1.86
C VAL A 139 -4.10 14.61 0.64
N SER A 140 -4.90 15.69 0.65
CA SER A 140 -5.77 16.06 -0.48
C SER A 140 -5.01 16.29 -1.79
N ALA A 141 -3.78 16.82 -1.74
CA ALA A 141 -2.97 16.99 -2.94
C ALA A 141 -2.48 15.63 -3.50
N CYS A 142 -2.14 14.68 -2.63
CA CYS A 142 -1.77 13.32 -3.04
C CYS A 142 -2.96 12.51 -3.57
N MET A 143 -4.16 12.72 -3.02
CA MET A 143 -5.40 12.12 -3.54
C MET A 143 -5.63 12.46 -5.01
N LEU A 144 -5.42 13.73 -5.40
CA LEU A 144 -5.64 14.20 -6.77
C LEU A 144 -4.52 13.83 -7.74
N ALA A 145 -3.33 13.45 -7.25
CA ALA A 145 -2.18 13.16 -8.09
C ALA A 145 -2.01 11.66 -8.36
N GLY A 146 -1.89 10.86 -7.29
CA GLY A 146 -1.60 9.42 -7.37
C GLY A 146 -2.69 8.53 -6.77
N GLY A 147 -3.54 9.06 -5.88
CA GLY A 147 -4.52 8.28 -5.11
C GLY A 147 -5.91 8.13 -5.72
N ILE A 148 -6.14 8.52 -6.98
CA ILE A 148 -7.49 8.52 -7.58
C ILE A 148 -8.11 7.12 -7.59
N GLN A 149 -7.31 6.09 -7.92
CA GLN A 149 -7.80 4.70 -7.95
C GLN A 149 -8.16 4.20 -6.55
N ASP A 150 -7.37 4.53 -5.53
CA ASP A 150 -7.70 4.21 -4.13
C ASP A 150 -8.99 4.88 -3.69
N MET A 151 -9.20 6.14 -4.07
CA MET A 151 -10.41 6.87 -3.72
C MET A 151 -11.65 6.33 -4.45
N HIS A 152 -11.52 5.89 -5.70
CA HIS A 152 -12.60 5.17 -6.40
C HIS A 152 -12.92 3.84 -5.72
N HIS A 153 -11.89 3.09 -5.30
CA HIS A 153 -12.10 1.83 -4.57
C HIS A 153 -12.77 2.06 -3.22
N ALA A 154 -12.29 3.04 -2.43
CA ALA A 154 -12.90 3.44 -1.17
C ALA A 154 -14.36 3.85 -1.34
N ARG A 155 -14.69 4.59 -2.41
CA ARG A 155 -16.07 4.96 -2.70
C ARG A 155 -16.93 3.75 -3.02
N GLY A 156 -16.45 2.83 -3.86
CA GLY A 156 -17.15 1.59 -4.19
C GLY A 156 -17.39 0.69 -2.97
N LEU A 157 -16.45 0.62 -2.03
CA LEU A 157 -16.62 -0.09 -0.76
C LEU A 157 -17.73 0.53 0.08
N VAL A 158 -17.76 1.86 0.22
CA VAL A 158 -18.75 2.54 1.04
C VAL A 158 -20.15 2.46 0.42
N ASP A 159 -20.26 2.65 -0.90
CA ASP A 159 -21.53 2.60 -1.62
C ASP A 159 -22.20 1.21 -1.54
N ALA A 160 -21.39 0.15 -1.49
CA ALA A 160 -21.91 -1.22 -1.41
C ALA A 160 -22.60 -1.58 -0.09
N TRP A 161 -22.50 -0.74 0.95
CA TRP A 161 -23.10 -0.98 2.26
C TRP A 161 -24.41 -0.23 2.49
N ASP A 162 -24.87 0.58 1.52
CA ASP A 162 -26.14 1.32 1.57
C ASP A 162 -26.36 2.12 2.87
N LEU A 163 -25.27 2.66 3.42
CA LEU A 163 -25.31 3.45 4.66
C LEU A 163 -25.84 4.87 4.38
N PRO A 164 -26.51 5.51 5.36
CA PRO A 164 -26.81 6.94 5.28
C PRO A 164 -25.58 7.78 5.00
N TYR A 165 -25.74 8.89 4.25
CA TYR A 165 -24.60 9.74 3.85
C TYR A 165 -23.72 10.19 5.02
N GLU A 166 -24.31 10.54 6.16
CA GLU A 166 -23.56 10.97 7.35
C GLU A 166 -22.66 9.85 7.91
N GLU A 167 -23.16 8.61 7.90
CA GLU A 167 -22.40 7.42 8.33
C GLU A 167 -21.29 7.09 7.34
N GLN A 168 -21.55 7.21 6.03
CA GLN A 168 -20.52 7.08 5.00
C GLN A 168 -19.37 8.07 5.24
N GLN A 169 -19.69 9.34 5.52
CA GLN A 169 -18.69 10.37 5.80
C GLN A 169 -17.94 10.10 7.11
N ALA A 170 -18.62 9.65 8.16
CA ALA A 170 -18.00 9.27 9.42
C ALA A 170 -17.02 8.10 9.23
N LEU A 171 -17.40 7.11 8.44
CA LEU A 171 -16.59 5.93 8.13
C LEU A 171 -15.31 6.30 7.36
N LEU A 172 -15.42 7.14 6.33
CA LEU A 172 -14.26 7.62 5.57
C LEU A 172 -13.31 8.43 6.46
N ARG A 173 -13.82 9.37 7.26
CA ARG A 173 -13.01 10.17 8.20
C ARG A 173 -12.30 9.29 9.23
N LEU A 174 -12.99 8.30 9.79
CA LEU A 174 -12.38 7.39 10.76
C LEU A 174 -11.29 6.53 10.12
N SER A 175 -11.50 6.08 8.89
CA SER A 175 -10.51 5.31 8.12
C SER A 175 -9.27 6.14 7.81
N GLU A 176 -9.44 7.40 7.41
CA GLU A 176 -8.34 8.35 7.23
C GLU A 176 -7.56 8.58 8.54
N LEU A 177 -8.26 8.79 9.67
CA LEU A 177 -7.62 8.96 10.98
C LEU A 177 -6.82 7.73 11.41
N ARG A 178 -7.33 6.53 11.15
CA ARG A 178 -6.64 5.26 11.43
C ARG A 178 -5.43 5.07 10.51
N ALA A 179 -5.54 5.37 9.22
CA ALA A 179 -4.41 5.36 8.28
C ALA A 179 -3.32 6.34 8.71
N ALA A 180 -3.69 7.57 9.08
CA ALA A 180 -2.76 8.57 9.60
C ALA A 180 -2.11 8.12 10.92
N ALA A 181 -2.86 7.47 11.81
CA ALA A 181 -2.30 6.90 13.02
C ALA A 181 -1.26 5.80 12.74
N LEU A 182 -1.53 4.93 11.77
CA LEU A 182 -0.61 3.86 11.37
C LEU A 182 0.65 4.43 10.73
N VAL A 183 0.49 5.22 9.67
CA VAL A 183 1.59 5.79 8.87
C VAL A 183 2.51 6.66 9.71
N ARG A 184 1.94 7.50 10.59
CA ARG A 184 2.71 8.48 11.39
C ARG A 184 3.14 7.95 12.76
N SER A 185 2.80 6.71 13.10
CA SER A 185 3.39 6.06 14.27
C SER A 185 4.89 5.89 14.07
N LYS A 186 5.68 5.96 15.15
CA LYS A 186 7.13 5.71 15.08
C LYS A 186 7.48 4.39 14.36
N PRO A 187 6.89 3.22 14.73
CA PRO A 187 7.17 1.97 14.02
C PRO A 187 6.60 1.94 12.60
N GLY A 188 5.42 2.52 12.35
CA GLY A 188 4.83 2.58 11.01
C GLY A 188 5.67 3.41 10.03
N SER A 189 6.10 4.60 10.42
CA SER A 189 7.00 5.44 9.60
C SER A 189 8.34 4.74 9.34
N ALA A 190 8.88 4.02 10.33
CA ALA A 190 10.11 3.25 10.16
C ALA A 190 9.94 2.08 9.17
N ALA A 191 8.82 1.35 9.25
CA ALA A 191 8.50 0.26 8.33
C ALA A 191 8.32 0.76 6.89
N ILE A 192 7.52 1.83 6.70
CA ILE A 192 7.28 2.44 5.39
C ILE A 192 8.60 2.88 4.75
N LYS A 193 9.45 3.57 5.51
CA LYS A 193 10.76 4.00 5.02
C LYS A 193 11.60 2.81 4.56
N ALA A 194 11.68 1.76 5.37
CA ALA A 194 12.48 0.57 5.04
C ALA A 194 11.96 -0.17 3.80
N ILE A 195 10.64 -0.30 3.65
CA ILE A 195 10.02 -0.90 2.45
C ILE A 195 10.28 -0.02 1.22
N ALA A 196 10.06 1.29 1.33
CA ALA A 196 10.24 2.23 0.23
C ALA A 196 11.71 2.28 -0.25
N GLU A 197 12.68 2.25 0.68
CA GLU A 197 14.11 2.18 0.35
C GLU A 197 14.44 0.88 -0.39
N ALA A 198 13.92 -0.26 0.08
CA ALA A 198 14.15 -1.55 -0.56
C ALA A 198 13.45 -1.66 -1.94
N LEU A 199 12.26 -1.06 -2.11
CA LEU A 199 11.59 -0.94 -3.41
C LEU A 199 12.36 -0.02 -4.37
N MET A 200 12.91 1.09 -3.88
CA MET A 200 13.75 1.98 -4.70
C MET A 200 15.00 1.27 -5.21
N GLU A 201 15.63 0.46 -4.36
CA GLU A 201 16.83 -0.32 -4.70
C GLU A 201 16.51 -1.45 -5.70
N ARG A 202 15.45 -2.23 -5.44
CA ARG A 202 15.24 -3.54 -6.10
C ARG A 202 14.12 -3.54 -7.13
N GLY A 203 13.24 -2.54 -7.11
CA GLY A 203 12.02 -2.48 -7.93
C GLY A 203 10.92 -3.46 -7.52
N ARG A 204 11.25 -4.56 -6.83
CA ARG A 204 10.29 -5.55 -6.36
C ARG A 204 10.67 -6.12 -5.00
N LEU A 205 9.65 -6.40 -4.17
CA LEU A 205 9.77 -7.15 -2.93
C LEU A 205 8.75 -8.29 -2.87
N THR A 206 9.14 -9.41 -2.29
CA THR A 206 8.21 -10.49 -1.93
C THR A 206 7.50 -10.17 -0.62
N GLY A 207 6.35 -10.81 -0.38
CA GLY A 207 5.61 -10.72 0.87
C GLY A 207 6.47 -10.97 2.12
N GLU A 208 7.32 -11.99 2.06
CA GLU A 208 8.20 -12.36 3.17
C GLU A 208 9.33 -11.32 3.38
N GLN A 209 9.83 -10.68 2.32
CA GLN A 209 10.74 -9.53 2.47
C GLN A 209 10.05 -8.35 3.17
N ILE A 210 8.82 -8.03 2.78
CA ILE A 210 7.99 -6.98 3.40
C ILE A 210 7.75 -7.31 4.87
N ALA A 211 7.32 -8.54 5.18
CA ALA A 211 7.05 -8.98 6.54
C ALA A 211 8.27 -8.85 7.45
N ARG A 212 9.48 -9.20 6.98
CA ARG A 212 10.71 -9.00 7.74
C ARG A 212 11.00 -7.53 8.06
N LEU A 213 10.80 -6.63 7.09
CA LEU A 213 11.01 -5.19 7.29
C LEU A 213 10.04 -4.63 8.32
N CYS A 214 8.77 -5.04 8.24
CA CYS A 214 7.75 -4.68 9.22
C CYS A 214 8.07 -5.24 10.61
N ARG A 215 8.35 -6.55 10.75
CA ARG A 215 8.75 -7.16 12.03
C ARG A 215 9.91 -6.41 12.67
N LYS A 216 10.95 -6.07 11.89
CA LYS A 216 12.08 -5.28 12.39
C LYS A 216 11.64 -3.93 12.96
N ALA A 217 10.76 -3.21 12.27
CA ALA A 217 10.25 -1.92 12.73
C ALA A 217 9.32 -2.02 13.96
N TYR A 218 8.65 -3.16 14.14
CA TYR A 218 7.72 -3.43 15.24
C TYR A 218 8.31 -4.30 16.37
N ASN A 219 9.64 -4.35 16.49
CA ASN A 219 10.37 -5.09 17.54
C ASN A 219 10.07 -6.60 17.55
N GLY A 220 10.04 -7.23 16.38
CA GLY A 220 9.84 -8.67 16.21
C GLY A 220 8.38 -9.14 16.26
N ARG A 221 7.43 -8.27 16.60
CA ARG A 221 6.00 -8.59 16.65
C ARG A 221 5.41 -8.85 15.28
N GLU A 222 4.39 -9.70 15.22
CA GLU A 222 3.67 -10.07 14.00
C GLU A 222 2.18 -10.25 14.31
N CYS A 223 1.32 -9.73 13.43
CA CYS A 223 -0.12 -9.88 13.54
C CYS A 223 -0.56 -11.17 12.86
N ALA A 224 -1.27 -12.04 13.58
CA ALA A 224 -1.94 -13.16 12.94
C ALA A 224 -3.17 -12.68 12.16
N HIS A 225 -3.56 -13.42 11.11
CA HIS A 225 -4.81 -13.19 10.41
C HIS A 225 -5.99 -13.23 11.40
N SER A 226 -6.93 -12.31 11.24
CA SER A 226 -8.12 -12.17 12.11
C SER A 226 -7.86 -11.82 13.58
N ALA A 227 -6.61 -11.60 14.02
CA ALA A 227 -6.31 -11.23 15.40
C ALA A 227 -7.02 -9.93 15.82
N TRP A 228 -7.22 -9.01 14.87
CA TRP A 228 -7.93 -7.76 15.10
C TRP A 228 -9.44 -7.91 15.37
N ASN A 229 -10.06 -9.06 15.06
CA ASN A 229 -11.50 -9.25 15.24
C ASN A 229 -11.92 -9.09 16.72
N ALA A 230 -11.08 -9.53 17.66
CA ALA A 230 -11.30 -9.41 19.10
C ALA A 230 -10.97 -8.02 19.66
N HIS A 231 -10.37 -7.15 18.85
CA HIS A 231 -9.96 -5.79 19.23
C HIS A 231 -10.62 -4.72 18.35
N TRP A 232 -11.63 -5.09 17.57
CA TRP A 232 -12.36 -4.17 16.71
C TRP A 232 -13.51 -3.49 17.47
N PRO A 233 -13.74 -2.18 17.30
CA PRO A 233 -13.03 -1.24 16.43
C PRO A 233 -11.64 -0.82 16.94
N ALA A 234 -10.62 -0.94 16.09
CA ALA A 234 -9.30 -0.42 16.39
C ALA A 234 -9.32 1.11 16.57
N THR A 235 -8.88 1.62 17.72
CA THR A 235 -8.80 3.07 17.94
C THR A 235 -7.54 3.66 17.31
N PRO A 236 -7.57 4.91 16.82
CA PRO A 236 -6.35 5.59 16.37
C PRO A 236 -5.24 5.63 17.43
N LYS A 237 -5.60 5.66 18.72
CA LYS A 237 -4.64 5.61 19.84
C LYS A 237 -3.93 4.26 19.91
N GLN A 238 -4.65 3.14 19.82
CA GLN A 238 -4.05 1.80 19.78
C GLN A 238 -3.11 1.67 18.58
N ILE A 239 -3.56 2.09 17.40
CA ILE A 239 -2.77 2.03 16.17
C ILE A 239 -1.49 2.88 16.30
N ARG A 240 -1.61 4.11 16.78
CA ARG A 240 -0.46 5.03 16.95
C ARG A 240 0.57 4.51 17.95
N ALA A 241 0.13 3.79 18.98
CA ALA A 241 1.02 3.15 19.95
C ALA A 241 1.79 1.95 19.35
N GLY A 242 1.49 1.54 18.12
CA GLY A 242 2.05 0.36 17.50
C GLY A 242 1.60 -0.92 18.19
N PHE A 243 0.37 -0.94 18.74
CA PHE A 243 -0.25 -2.15 19.26
C PHE A 243 -0.41 -3.15 18.10
N ILE A 244 -0.01 -4.39 18.31
CA ILE A 244 -0.30 -5.50 17.41
C ILE A 244 -0.91 -6.58 18.30
N PRO A 245 -2.14 -7.02 18.04
CA PRO A 245 -2.70 -8.14 18.77
C PRO A 245 -1.87 -9.38 18.44
N GLU A 246 -1.23 -9.93 19.47
CA GLU A 246 -0.48 -11.18 19.34
C GLU A 246 -1.45 -12.31 19.02
N ARG A 247 -0.94 -13.36 18.36
CA ARG A 247 -1.70 -14.60 18.20
C ARG A 247 -2.09 -15.04 19.61
N LEU A 248 -3.39 -15.10 19.94
CA LEU A 248 -3.83 -15.83 21.13
C LEU A 248 -3.16 -17.20 21.00
N GLY A 249 -2.18 -17.46 21.87
CA GLY A 249 -1.66 -18.80 22.00
C GLY A 249 -2.88 -19.68 22.19
N GLN A 250 -2.99 -20.74 21.38
CA GLN A 250 -3.90 -21.82 21.73
C GLN A 250 -3.55 -22.15 23.18
N ILE A 251 -4.47 -21.86 24.09
CA ILE A 251 -4.38 -22.31 25.47
C ILE A 251 -4.25 -23.82 25.33
N ALA A 252 -3.07 -24.33 25.67
CA ALA A 252 -2.76 -25.75 25.71
C ALA A 252 -3.65 -26.44 26.75
#